data_AF-A0A699YRF6-F1
#
_entry.id   AF-A0A699YRF6-F1
#
_cell.length_a   1.000
_cell.length_b   1.000
_cell.length_c   1.000
_cell.angle_alpha   90.00
_cell.angle_beta   90.00
_cell.angle_gamma   90.00
#
_symmetry.space_group_name_H-M   'P 1'
#
loop_
_entity.id
_entity.type
_entity.pdbx_description
1 polymer ?
#
loop_
_entity_poly.entity_id
_entity_poly.type
_entity_poly.pdbx_seq_one_letter_code
_entity_poly.pdbx_strand_id
1 'polypeptide(L)'
;MALLRQNTLLGLGRDDLIRVGATATRRMIESKQWWRLVASPFVSAGLLLLLSGAAGATVSANVSSAYVTAASSGPAFGLMGGMCATLMLHHRLFTRHLVTVGMLGATLALNLWVGATPFADNSCNVAGFIVGMLATIGFLMLRMRSAVFNDREWLLRTVSITSLGLALLIPLLALLGLFAGLPLDGCCDKLVCAPSKLWDCNAAQLPAPCTFLTPLPNTTTLLCPQTNTAFNYTGLYSPTELQMLCDANCFGASITTSSNPDTPSSQAGQRATTMSVPG
;
A
#
# COMPACT_ATOMS: atom_id res chain seq x y z
N MET A 1 17.60 24.28 28.12
CA MET A 1 16.93 22.96 28.13
C MET A 1 15.43 23.23 28.22
N ALA A 2 14.72 23.34 27.08
CA ALA A 2 13.30 23.67 27.09
C ALA A 2 12.51 22.41 27.48
N LEU A 3 11.81 22.48 28.62
CA LEU A 3 10.82 21.48 29.03
C LEU A 3 9.84 21.27 27.87
N LEU A 4 9.82 20.06 27.30
CA LEU A 4 8.82 19.61 26.33
C LEU A 4 7.44 19.53 27.05
N ARG A 5 6.84 20.69 27.34
CA ARG A 5 5.52 20.81 28.02
C ARG A 5 4.35 20.57 27.06
N GLN A 6 4.60 20.55 25.76
CA GLN A 6 3.59 20.40 24.71
C GLN A 6 4.05 19.39 23.66
N ASN A 7 3.09 18.65 23.12
CA ASN A 7 3.35 17.62 22.12
C ASN A 7 3.64 18.28 20.76
N THR A 8 4.81 18.03 20.15
CA THR A 8 5.28 18.82 19.00
C THR A 8 4.43 18.64 17.74
N LEU A 9 3.75 17.50 17.60
CA LEU A 9 2.93 17.19 16.42
C LEU A 9 1.59 17.97 16.40
N LEU A 10 0.99 18.21 17.57
CA LEU A 10 -0.35 18.80 17.71
C LEU A 10 -0.43 19.95 18.73
N GLY A 11 0.68 20.37 19.33
CA GLY A 11 0.75 21.44 20.34
C GLY A 11 -0.20 21.30 21.54
N LEU A 12 -0.81 20.13 21.72
CA LEU A 12 -1.79 19.88 22.78
C LEU A 12 -1.07 19.68 24.10
N GLY A 13 -1.65 20.23 25.17
CA GLY A 13 -1.17 20.01 26.53
C GLY A 13 -1.46 18.60 27.02
N ARG A 14 -0.86 18.22 28.14
CA ARG A 14 -1.12 16.92 28.81
C ARG A 14 -2.60 16.71 29.08
N ASP A 15 -3.29 17.72 29.59
CA ASP A 15 -4.70 17.62 29.98
C ASP A 15 -5.62 17.48 28.75
N ASP A 16 -5.29 18.15 27.65
CA ASP A 16 -5.99 17.99 26.38
C ASP A 16 -5.82 16.59 25.82
N LEU A 17 -4.59 16.05 25.83
CA LEU A 17 -4.31 14.66 25.43
C LEU A 17 -5.14 13.66 26.24
N ILE A 18 -5.20 13.85 27.56
CA ILE A 18 -5.98 12.99 28.44
C ILE A 18 -7.48 13.10 28.13
N ARG A 19 -7.99 14.26 27.73
CA ARG A 19 -9.40 14.44 27.31
C ARG A 19 -9.71 13.70 26.02
N VAL A 20 -8.83 13.75 25.03
CA VAL A 20 -9.05 13.12 23.72
C VAL A 20 -8.75 11.62 23.68
N GLY A 21 -8.28 11.03 24.79
CA GLY A 21 -8.16 9.57 24.92
C GLY A 21 -6.75 9.02 25.06
N ALA A 22 -5.76 9.85 25.38
CA ALA A 22 -4.40 9.37 25.65
C ALA A 22 -4.38 8.31 26.76
N THR A 23 -3.39 7.42 26.71
CA THR A 23 -3.20 6.37 27.71
C THR A 23 -3.00 6.99 29.10
N ALA A 24 -3.86 6.62 30.06
CA ALA A 24 -3.81 7.12 31.43
C ALA A 24 -4.14 5.99 32.42
N THR A 25 -3.10 5.28 32.89
CA THR A 25 -3.23 4.05 33.70
C THR A 25 -4.17 4.21 34.89
N ARG A 26 -4.03 5.30 35.64
CA ARG A 26 -4.90 5.58 36.80
C ARG A 26 -6.37 5.63 36.42
N ARG A 27 -6.73 6.27 35.31
CA ARG A 27 -8.12 6.35 34.82
C ARG A 27 -8.62 5.04 34.21
N MET A 28 -7.74 4.23 33.64
CA MET A 28 -8.10 2.90 33.13
C MET A 28 -8.43 1.95 34.28
N ILE A 29 -7.65 1.99 35.37
CA ILE A 29 -7.85 1.11 36.52
C ILE A 29 -8.99 1.59 37.42
N GLU A 30 -8.94 2.85 37.88
CA GLU A 30 -9.89 3.42 38.85
C GLU A 30 -11.25 3.75 38.22
N SER A 31 -11.25 4.38 37.04
CA SER A 31 -12.46 4.86 36.36
C SER A 31 -12.95 3.94 35.24
N LYS A 32 -12.33 2.76 35.06
CA LYS A 32 -12.66 1.74 34.04
C LYS A 32 -12.70 2.27 32.60
N GLN A 33 -11.90 3.30 32.28
CA GLN A 33 -11.85 3.91 30.94
C GLN A 33 -10.99 3.11 29.94
N TRP A 34 -11.33 1.83 29.71
CA TRP A 34 -10.58 0.92 28.82
C TRP A 34 -10.60 1.32 27.34
N TRP A 35 -11.59 2.11 26.91
CA TRP A 35 -11.68 2.66 25.56
C TRP A 35 -10.42 3.46 25.14
N ARG A 36 -9.65 3.95 26.13
CA ARG A 36 -8.36 4.63 25.92
C ARG A 36 -7.32 3.76 25.22
N LEU A 37 -7.39 2.43 25.37
CA LEU A 37 -6.49 1.50 24.66
C LEU A 37 -6.69 1.58 23.14
N VAL A 38 -7.93 1.74 22.69
CA VAL A 38 -8.28 1.84 21.27
C VAL A 38 -8.08 3.27 20.76
N ALA A 39 -8.37 4.28 21.57
CA ALA A 39 -8.26 5.68 21.16
C ALA A 39 -6.80 6.16 21.06
N SER A 40 -5.92 5.71 21.96
CA SER A 40 -4.56 6.24 22.10
C SER A 40 -3.71 6.24 20.81
N PRO A 41 -3.71 5.20 19.96
CA PRO A 41 -3.00 5.24 18.67
C PRO A 41 -3.42 6.41 17.77
N PHE A 42 -4.68 6.82 17.83
CA PHE A 42 -5.23 7.89 16.99
C PHE A 42 -5.03 9.29 17.58
N VAL A 43 -4.78 9.40 18.88
CA VAL A 43 -4.67 10.69 19.59
C VAL A 43 -3.53 11.57 19.07
N SER A 44 -2.39 10.97 18.73
CA SER A 44 -1.21 11.74 18.34
C SER A 44 -1.01 11.81 16.83
N ALA A 45 -1.36 10.76 16.10
CA ALA A 45 -1.05 10.63 14.68
C ALA A 45 -2.20 10.04 13.85
N GLY A 46 -3.42 9.96 14.40
CA GLY A 46 -4.54 9.28 13.73
C GLY A 46 -4.83 9.79 12.33
N LEU A 47 -4.86 11.11 12.13
CA LEU A 47 -5.09 11.70 10.81
C LEU A 47 -3.98 11.34 9.81
N LEU A 48 -2.72 11.39 10.24
CA LEU A 48 -1.58 11.01 9.39
C LEU A 48 -1.63 9.52 9.03
N LEU A 49 -1.98 8.66 9.99
CA LEU A 49 -2.14 7.22 9.77
C LEU A 49 -3.24 6.94 8.74
N LEU A 50 -4.41 7.57 8.89
CA LEU A 50 -5.55 7.39 7.99
C LEU A 50 -5.26 7.92 6.59
N LEU A 51 -4.73 9.14 6.46
CA LEU A 51 -4.42 9.73 5.15
C LEU A 51 -3.31 8.94 4.42
N SER A 52 -2.24 8.58 5.13
CA SER A 52 -1.14 7.83 4.52
C SER A 52 -1.55 6.40 4.17
N GLY A 53 -2.41 5.77 4.99
CA GLY A 53 -2.99 4.47 4.70
C GLY A 53 -3.92 4.50 3.48
N ALA A 54 -4.82 5.48 3.42
CA ALA A 54 -5.73 5.65 2.29
C ALA A 54 -4.96 5.91 0.99
N ALA A 55 -3.98 6.82 1.01
CA ALA A 55 -3.13 7.08 -0.16
C ALA A 55 -2.28 5.88 -0.57
N GLY A 56 -1.70 5.17 0.40
CA GLY A 56 -0.96 3.95 0.15
C GLY A 56 -1.82 2.91 -0.55
N ALA A 57 -3.00 2.61 0.00
CA ALA A 57 -3.91 1.61 -0.55
C ALA A 57 -4.46 1.98 -1.93
N THR A 58 -4.86 3.24 -2.16
CA THR A 58 -5.40 3.63 -3.47
C THR A 58 -4.32 3.68 -4.54
N VAL A 59 -3.11 4.18 -4.25
CA VAL A 59 -2.00 4.16 -5.21
C VAL A 59 -1.58 2.73 -5.50
N SER A 60 -1.46 1.90 -4.47
CA SER A 60 -1.19 0.46 -4.58
C SER A 60 -2.16 -0.22 -5.53
N ALA A 61 -3.47 -0.02 -5.35
CA ALA A 61 -4.49 -0.63 -6.20
C ALA A 61 -4.41 -0.21 -7.68
N ASN A 62 -3.89 0.98 -7.97
CA ASN A 62 -3.68 1.42 -9.35
C ASN A 62 -2.39 0.87 -9.94
N VAL A 63 -1.33 0.77 -9.16
CA VAL A 63 0.02 0.42 -9.64
C VAL A 63 0.26 -1.09 -9.66
N SER A 64 -0.30 -1.81 -8.70
CA SER A 64 -0.13 -3.25 -8.55
C SER A 64 -1.34 -4.03 -9.07
N SER A 65 -2.00 -3.56 -10.14
CA SER A 65 -3.17 -4.21 -10.75
C SER A 65 -2.92 -5.66 -11.17
N ALA A 66 -1.66 -6.01 -11.46
CA ALA A 66 -1.23 -7.35 -11.83
C ALA A 66 -0.71 -8.19 -10.64
N TYR A 67 -0.77 -7.72 -9.38
CA TYR A 67 -0.24 -8.43 -8.21
C TYR A 67 -1.18 -8.41 -7.01
N VAL A 68 -1.24 -9.49 -6.22
CA VAL A 68 -1.93 -9.52 -4.93
C VAL A 68 -0.99 -8.95 -3.88
N THR A 69 -1.35 -7.82 -3.28
CA THR A 69 -0.50 -7.12 -2.32
C THR A 69 -1.24 -6.73 -1.04
N ALA A 70 -0.50 -6.61 0.06
CA ALA A 70 -1.03 -6.15 1.35
C ALA A 70 -0.60 -4.69 1.62
N ALA A 71 -1.56 -3.75 1.59
CA ALA A 71 -1.30 -2.32 1.79
C ALA A 71 -1.15 -1.89 3.26
N SER A 72 -0.77 -2.79 4.19
CA SER A 72 -0.83 -2.51 5.63
C SER A 72 0.28 -1.58 6.16
N SER A 73 1.42 -1.49 5.48
CA SER A 73 2.61 -0.75 5.94
C SER A 73 2.60 0.75 5.59
N GLY A 74 1.71 1.20 4.71
CA GLY A 74 1.58 2.60 4.29
C GLY A 74 1.51 3.61 5.44
N PRO A 75 0.70 3.40 6.50
CA PRO A 75 0.65 4.30 7.65
C PRO A 75 2.00 4.46 8.38
N ALA A 76 2.78 3.38 8.50
CA ALA A 76 4.09 3.43 9.16
C ALA A 76 5.09 4.26 8.33
N PHE A 77 5.07 4.11 7.01
CA PHE A 77 5.85 4.94 6.10
C PHE A 77 5.41 6.40 6.12
N GLY A 78 4.11 6.67 6.29
CA GLY A 78 3.59 8.02 6.52
C GLY A 78 4.17 8.70 7.75
N LEU A 79 4.33 7.95 8.85
CA LEU A 79 5.00 8.46 10.05
C LEU A 79 6.50 8.73 9.79
N MET A 80 7.18 7.87 9.04
CA MET A 80 8.58 8.11 8.63
C MET A 80 8.70 9.38 7.78
N GLY A 81 7.77 9.60 6.85
CA GLY A 81 7.68 10.83 6.06
C GLY A 81 7.48 12.08 6.93
N GLY A 82 6.60 11.99 7.93
CA GLY A 82 6.41 13.07 8.91
C GLY A 82 7.64 13.35 9.77
N MET A 83 8.38 12.31 10.15
CA MET A 83 9.65 12.47 10.86
C MET A 83 10.72 13.13 9.98
N CYS A 84 10.81 12.75 8.70
CA CYS A 84 11.64 13.44 7.70
C CYS A 84 11.27 14.92 7.59
N ALA A 85 9.99 15.26 7.43
CA ALA A 85 9.53 16.65 7.38
C ALA A 85 9.94 17.45 8.63
N THR A 86 9.77 16.83 9.81
CA THR A 86 10.13 17.45 11.09
C THR A 86 11.64 17.64 11.20
N LEU A 87 12.46 16.69 10.75
CA LEU A 87 13.91 16.83 10.67
C LEU A 87 14.32 17.97 9.73
N MET A 88 13.69 18.09 8.56
CA MET A 88 14.00 19.15 7.59
C MET A 88 13.67 20.54 8.14
N LEU A 89 12.48 20.70 8.73
CA LEU A 89 11.98 22.00 9.18
C LEU A 89 12.47 22.40 10.58
N HIS A 90 12.70 21.43 11.47
CA HIS A 90 13.06 21.63 12.87
C HIS A 90 14.21 20.72 13.33
N HIS A 91 15.28 20.62 12.54
CA HIS A 91 16.47 19.80 12.86
C HIS A 91 17.04 20.06 14.27
N ARG A 92 16.93 21.29 14.78
CA ARG A 92 17.42 21.69 16.12
C ARG A 92 16.69 21.00 17.28
N LEU A 93 15.55 20.36 17.04
CA LEU A 93 14.87 19.54 18.04
C LEU A 93 15.68 18.30 18.40
N PHE A 94 16.52 17.81 17.48
CA PHE A 94 17.27 16.57 17.64
C PHE A 94 18.69 16.86 18.14
N THR A 95 19.03 16.29 19.29
CA THR A 95 20.36 16.45 19.92
C THR A 95 21.47 15.88 19.04
N ARG A 96 21.21 14.77 18.33
CA ARG A 96 22.13 14.09 17.42
C ARG A 96 21.49 13.87 16.05
N HIS A 97 21.29 14.95 15.30
CA HIS A 97 20.58 14.93 14.01
C HIS A 97 21.17 13.91 13.00
N LEU A 98 22.49 13.76 12.90
CA LEU A 98 23.12 12.77 12.00
C LEU A 98 22.77 11.33 12.38
N VAL A 99 22.73 11.01 13.67
CA VAL A 99 22.33 9.67 14.15
C VAL A 99 20.86 9.43 13.82
N THR A 100 20.00 10.43 14.02
CA THR A 100 18.58 10.32 13.68
C THR A 100 18.36 10.12 12.18
N VAL A 101 19.05 10.89 11.33
CA VAL A 101 19.01 10.73 9.87
C VAL A 101 19.52 9.35 9.47
N GLY A 102 20.62 8.88 10.05
CA GLY A 102 21.16 7.54 9.79
C GLY A 102 20.20 6.42 10.17
N MET A 103 19.59 6.49 11.37
CA MET A 103 18.60 5.48 11.81
C MET A 103 17.34 5.50 10.96
N LEU A 104 16.82 6.68 10.62
CA LEU A 104 15.64 6.83 9.76
C LEU A 104 15.93 6.30 8.35
N GLY A 105 17.08 6.64 7.78
CA GLY A 105 17.52 6.14 6.47
C GLY A 105 17.71 4.62 6.46
N ALA A 106 18.34 4.06 7.49
CA ALA A 106 18.50 2.61 7.62
C ALA A 106 17.15 1.88 7.76
N THR A 107 16.24 2.43 8.57
CA THR A 107 14.89 1.87 8.74
C THR A 107 14.12 1.92 7.43
N LEU A 108 14.18 3.04 6.71
CA LEU A 108 13.54 3.19 5.40
C LEU A 108 14.11 2.18 4.38
N ALA A 109 15.43 2.07 4.29
CA ALA A 109 16.09 1.16 3.36
C ALA A 109 15.75 -0.32 3.63
N LEU A 110 15.77 -0.75 4.89
CA LEU A 110 15.40 -2.11 5.27
C LEU A 110 13.93 -2.40 4.94
N ASN A 111 13.02 -1.47 5.24
CA ASN A 111 11.59 -1.68 4.94
C ASN A 111 11.30 -1.65 3.43
N LEU A 112 12.02 -0.85 2.64
CA LEU A 112 11.91 -0.87 1.17
C LEU A 112 12.47 -2.15 0.56
N TRP A 113 13.54 -2.69 1.15
CA TRP A 113 14.10 -3.98 0.75
C TRP A 113 13.13 -5.13 1.05
N VAL A 114 12.55 -5.16 2.25
CA VAL A 114 11.48 -6.11 2.59
C VAL A 114 10.25 -5.89 1.71
N GLY A 115 9.90 -4.64 1.41
CA GLY A 115 8.77 -4.31 0.54
C GLY A 115 8.96 -4.67 -0.94
N ALA A 116 10.16 -5.10 -1.34
CA ALA A 116 10.43 -5.61 -2.69
C ALA A 116 10.16 -7.12 -2.84
N THR A 117 9.78 -7.78 -1.75
CA THR A 117 9.39 -9.20 -1.71
C THR A 117 7.95 -9.40 -2.23
N PRO A 118 7.57 -10.61 -2.70
CA PRO A 118 6.21 -10.88 -3.13
C PRO A 118 5.19 -10.59 -2.02
N PHE A 119 4.00 -10.14 -2.41
CA PHE A 119 2.89 -9.69 -1.54
C PHE A 119 3.12 -8.41 -0.75
N ALA A 120 4.38 -7.99 -0.56
CA ALA A 120 4.71 -6.68 -0.01
C ALA A 120 4.78 -5.65 -1.14
N ASP A 121 4.25 -4.45 -0.91
CA ASP A 121 4.13 -3.45 -1.96
C ASP A 121 4.80 -2.13 -1.58
N ASN A 122 5.90 -1.82 -2.27
CA ASN A 122 6.57 -0.54 -2.09
C ASN A 122 5.80 0.64 -2.65
N SER A 123 4.87 0.45 -3.60
CA SER A 123 4.07 1.57 -4.11
C SER A 123 3.17 2.14 -3.02
N CYS A 124 2.55 1.29 -2.19
CA CYS A 124 1.87 1.68 -0.95
C CYS A 124 2.80 2.44 0.01
N ASN A 125 4.01 1.92 0.25
CA ASN A 125 4.99 2.50 1.17
C ASN A 125 5.47 3.89 0.71
N VAL A 126 5.79 4.04 -0.57
CA VAL A 126 6.24 5.30 -1.17
C VAL A 126 5.12 6.34 -1.13
N ALA A 127 3.89 5.97 -1.52
CA ALA A 127 2.74 6.86 -1.46
C ALA A 127 2.45 7.30 -0.01
N GLY A 128 2.47 6.36 0.94
CA GLY A 128 2.33 6.66 2.36
C GLY A 128 3.38 7.64 2.85
N PHE A 129 4.66 7.41 2.54
CA PHE A 129 5.77 8.31 2.91
C PHE A 129 5.59 9.73 2.36
N ILE A 130 5.28 9.86 1.06
CA ILE A 130 5.12 11.17 0.41
C ILE A 130 3.93 11.92 1.01
N VAL A 131 2.77 11.27 1.14
CA VAL A 131 1.56 11.91 1.69
C VAL A 131 1.75 12.28 3.16
N GLY A 132 2.36 11.41 3.97
CA GLY A 132 2.67 11.70 5.37
C GLY A 132 3.65 12.87 5.52
N MET A 133 4.66 12.96 4.65
CA MET A 133 5.61 14.08 4.62
C MET A 133 4.91 15.39 4.24
N LEU A 134 4.11 15.41 3.17
CA LEU A 134 3.35 16.58 2.71
C LEU A 134 2.36 17.06 3.78
N ALA A 135 1.59 16.14 4.37
CA ALA A 135 0.64 16.47 5.42
C ALA A 135 1.36 17.08 6.63
N THR A 136 2.50 16.51 7.04
CA THR A 136 3.28 17.02 8.18
C THR A 136 3.89 18.40 7.89
N ILE A 137 4.45 18.63 6.71
CA ILE A 137 4.90 19.96 6.28
C ILE A 137 3.74 20.96 6.38
N GLY A 138 2.59 20.58 5.84
CA GLY A 138 1.38 21.40 5.85
C GLY A 138 0.93 21.80 7.24
N PHE A 139 0.84 20.84 8.16
CA PHE A 139 0.46 21.09 9.55
C PHE A 139 1.51 21.91 10.32
N LEU A 140 2.81 21.63 10.16
CA LEU A 140 3.87 22.41 10.81
C LEU A 140 3.88 23.86 10.33
N MET A 141 3.73 24.09 9.02
CA MET A 141 3.71 25.44 8.45
C MET A 141 2.48 26.24 8.91
N LEU A 142 1.29 25.60 9.04
CA LEU A 142 0.11 26.25 9.65
C LEU A 142 0.38 26.72 11.07
N ARG A 143 1.10 25.93 11.86
CA ARG A 143 1.41 26.25 13.26
C ARG A 143 2.42 27.37 13.42
N MET A 144 3.35 27.48 12.49
CA MET A 144 4.35 28.57 12.48
C MET A 144 3.76 29.91 12.03
N ARG A 145 2.49 29.95 11.61
CA ARG A 145 1.80 31.16 11.18
C ARG A 145 1.64 32.15 12.34
N SER A 146 1.94 33.42 12.07
CA SER A 146 1.64 34.55 12.96
C SER A 146 0.32 35.20 12.55
N ALA A 147 -0.26 36.06 13.40
CA ALA A 147 -1.43 36.88 13.03
C ALA A 147 -1.06 38.15 12.23
N VAL A 148 0.24 38.40 12.06
CA VAL A 148 0.78 39.61 11.41
C VAL A 148 1.04 39.35 9.93
N PHE A 149 0.22 39.96 9.08
CA PHE A 149 0.33 39.86 7.63
C PHE A 149 1.64 40.48 7.14
N ASN A 150 2.51 39.63 6.57
CA ASN A 150 3.75 40.00 5.91
C ASN A 150 4.09 38.93 4.84
N ASP A 151 5.07 39.18 3.96
CA ASP A 151 5.48 38.28 2.88
C ASP A 151 5.82 36.87 3.38
N ARG A 152 6.45 36.79 4.56
CA ARG A 152 6.72 35.52 5.24
C ARG A 152 5.44 34.76 5.60
N GLU A 153 4.39 35.45 6.07
CA GLU A 153 3.12 34.78 6.41
C GLU A 153 2.43 34.26 5.14
N TRP A 154 2.48 35.03 4.05
CA TRP A 154 2.01 34.58 2.74
C TRP A 154 2.71 33.32 2.27
N LEU A 155 4.05 33.27 2.35
CA LEU A 155 4.81 32.07 1.99
C LEU A 155 4.41 30.86 2.84
N LEU A 156 4.33 31.01 4.17
CA LEU A 156 3.95 29.93 5.07
C LEU A 156 2.53 29.41 4.77
N ARG A 157 1.58 30.32 4.51
CA ARG A 157 0.21 29.96 4.08
C ARG A 157 0.20 29.21 2.77
N THR A 158 0.91 29.70 1.77
CA THR A 158 0.95 29.08 0.43
C THR A 158 1.56 27.69 0.49
N VAL A 159 2.72 27.51 1.14
CA VAL A 159 3.36 26.19 1.30
C VAL A 159 2.47 25.24 2.09
N SER A 160 1.79 25.74 3.13
CA SER A 160 0.86 24.93 3.90
C SER A 160 -0.33 24.44 3.08
N ILE A 161 -1.04 25.36 2.43
CA ILE A 161 -2.27 25.05 1.69
C ILE A 161 -1.94 24.13 0.52
N THR A 162 -0.83 24.39 -0.19
CA THR A 162 -0.39 23.55 -1.30
C THR A 162 0.00 22.14 -0.84
N SER A 163 0.77 22.00 0.24
CA SER A 163 1.16 20.68 0.75
C SER A 163 -0.01 19.87 1.29
N LEU A 164 -0.95 20.48 2.04
CA LEU A 164 -2.18 19.80 2.47
C LEU A 164 -3.10 19.47 1.28
N GLY A 165 -3.20 20.39 0.31
CA GLY A 165 -3.94 20.17 -0.91
C GLY A 165 -3.42 18.96 -1.68
N LEU A 166 -2.10 18.86 -1.87
CA LEU A 166 -1.46 17.72 -2.52
C LEU A 166 -1.63 16.42 -1.73
N ALA A 167 -1.49 16.47 -0.39
CA ALA A 167 -1.68 15.30 0.47
C ALA A 167 -3.11 14.71 0.37
N LEU A 168 -4.11 15.54 0.08
CA LEU A 168 -5.50 15.10 -0.17
C LEU A 168 -5.76 14.77 -1.64
N LEU A 169 -5.10 15.46 -2.57
CA LEU A 169 -5.28 15.26 -4.01
C LEU A 169 -4.76 13.89 -4.47
N ILE A 170 -3.61 13.44 -3.97
CA ILE A 170 -3.00 12.15 -4.34
C ILE A 170 -3.96 10.96 -4.12
N PRO A 171 -4.50 10.71 -2.91
CA PRO A 171 -5.43 9.62 -2.70
C PRO A 171 -6.72 9.79 -3.51
N LEU A 172 -7.19 11.02 -3.71
CA LEU A 172 -8.40 11.31 -4.48
C LEU A 172 -8.23 10.97 -5.96
N LEU A 173 -7.14 11.40 -6.60
CA LEU A 173 -6.86 11.09 -8.00
C LEU A 173 -6.64 9.59 -8.21
N ALA A 174 -5.92 8.92 -7.31
CA ALA A 174 -5.75 7.47 -7.36
C ALA A 174 -7.10 6.75 -7.22
N LEU A 175 -7.97 7.21 -6.32
CA LEU A 175 -9.31 6.65 -6.17
C LEU A 175 -10.17 6.86 -7.43
N LEU A 176 -10.09 8.05 -8.05
CA LEU A 176 -10.78 8.35 -9.31
C LEU A 176 -10.26 7.48 -10.46
N GLY A 177 -8.94 7.29 -10.57
CA GLY A 177 -8.35 6.38 -11.56
C GLY A 177 -8.83 4.95 -11.41
N LEU A 178 -8.95 4.49 -10.17
CA LEU A 178 -9.47 3.16 -9.85
C LEU A 178 -10.94 3.01 -10.27
N PHE A 179 -11.80 4.00 -9.94
CA PHE A 179 -13.21 3.99 -10.37
C PHE A 179 -13.40 4.15 -11.87
N ALA A 180 -12.47 4.83 -12.55
CA ALA A 180 -12.47 4.96 -13.99
C ALA A 180 -11.94 3.71 -14.73
N GLY A 181 -11.41 2.72 -13.99
CA GLY A 181 -10.82 1.52 -14.58
C GLY A 181 -9.52 1.81 -15.35
N LEU A 182 -8.74 2.81 -14.91
CA LEU A 182 -7.49 3.23 -15.53
C LEU A 182 -6.30 2.89 -14.62
N PRO A 183 -5.96 1.60 -14.42
CA PRO A 183 -4.79 1.23 -13.64
C PRO A 183 -3.50 1.67 -14.35
N LEU A 184 -2.47 1.94 -13.57
CA LEU A 184 -1.12 2.30 -14.02
C LEU A 184 -0.29 1.03 -14.26
N ASP A 185 -0.77 0.18 -15.17
CA ASP A 185 -0.17 -1.13 -15.44
C ASP A 185 1.23 -1.02 -16.08
N GLY A 186 2.15 -1.89 -15.69
CA GLY A 186 3.51 -2.01 -16.25
C GLY A 186 4.48 -0.85 -16.01
N CYS A 187 4.03 0.30 -15.47
CA CYS A 187 4.88 1.47 -15.23
C CYS A 187 5.90 1.23 -14.08
N CYS A 188 5.56 0.34 -13.14
CA CYS A 188 6.23 0.26 -11.84
C CYS A 188 6.37 -1.18 -11.31
N ASP A 189 6.40 -2.21 -12.16
CA ASP A 189 6.46 -3.60 -11.72
C ASP A 189 7.66 -3.89 -10.80
N LYS A 190 8.81 -3.28 -11.11
CA LYS A 190 10.03 -3.38 -10.28
C LYS A 190 9.91 -2.69 -8.92
N LEU A 191 9.00 -1.72 -8.80
CA LEU A 191 8.68 -1.10 -7.52
C LEU A 191 7.82 -2.04 -6.69
N VAL A 192 6.82 -2.67 -7.29
CA VAL A 192 5.93 -3.63 -6.62
C VAL A 192 6.70 -4.87 -6.19
N CYS A 193 7.48 -5.49 -7.08
CA CYS A 193 8.36 -6.60 -6.75
C CYS A 193 9.66 -6.52 -7.55
N ALA A 194 10.79 -6.53 -6.86
CA ALA A 194 12.09 -6.53 -7.53
C ALA A 194 12.60 -7.97 -7.67
N PRO A 195 12.98 -8.44 -8.87
CA PRO A 195 13.44 -9.81 -9.05
C PRO A 195 14.74 -10.05 -8.27
N SER A 196 14.80 -11.17 -7.56
CA SER A 196 15.90 -11.56 -6.67
C SER A 196 16.14 -13.06 -6.73
N LYS A 197 17.32 -13.52 -6.28
CA LYS A 197 17.57 -14.95 -6.07
C LYS A 197 16.91 -15.49 -4.79
N LEU A 198 16.47 -14.59 -3.91
CA LEU A 198 15.90 -14.93 -2.60
C LEU A 198 14.38 -15.12 -2.62
N TRP A 199 13.69 -14.65 -3.67
CA TRP A 199 12.23 -14.74 -3.81
C TRP A 199 11.82 -14.69 -5.28
N ASP A 200 10.62 -15.22 -5.57
CA ASP A 200 10.03 -15.20 -6.90
C ASP A 200 8.82 -14.25 -6.94
N CYS A 201 8.85 -13.26 -7.84
CA CYS A 201 7.76 -12.31 -8.02
C CYS A 201 6.53 -12.91 -8.70
N ASN A 202 6.69 -14.02 -9.43
CA ASN A 202 5.58 -14.71 -10.08
C ASN A 202 4.58 -15.27 -9.04
N ALA A 203 5.04 -15.54 -7.82
CA ALA A 203 4.20 -16.03 -6.73
C ALA A 203 3.08 -15.05 -6.32
N ALA A 204 3.29 -13.74 -6.54
CA ALA A 204 2.31 -12.70 -6.21
C ALA A 204 1.53 -12.19 -7.43
N GLN A 205 1.89 -12.60 -8.64
CA GLN A 205 1.28 -12.10 -9.87
C GLN A 205 -0.14 -12.68 -10.04
N LEU A 206 -1.11 -11.82 -10.32
CA LEU A 206 -2.42 -12.26 -10.79
C LEU A 206 -2.23 -12.95 -12.15
N PRO A 207 -2.82 -14.13 -12.35
CA PRO A 207 -2.81 -14.75 -13.65
C PRO A 207 -3.45 -13.83 -14.68
N ALA A 208 -2.77 -13.64 -15.81
CA ALA A 208 -3.29 -12.81 -16.88
C ALA A 208 -4.65 -13.35 -17.36
N PRO A 209 -5.58 -12.47 -17.76
CA PRO A 209 -6.92 -12.87 -18.19
C PRO A 209 -6.83 -13.90 -19.31
N CYS A 210 -7.62 -14.97 -19.22
CA CYS A 210 -7.62 -16.01 -20.24
C CYS A 210 -8.05 -15.43 -21.58
N THR A 211 -7.36 -15.85 -22.64
CA THR A 211 -7.80 -15.55 -24.00
C THR A 211 -8.72 -16.66 -24.49
N PHE A 212 -9.88 -16.28 -24.99
CA PHE A 212 -10.86 -17.21 -25.57
C PHE A 212 -10.80 -17.10 -27.09
N LEU A 213 -10.48 -18.20 -27.76
CA LEU A 213 -10.49 -18.31 -29.22
C LEU A 213 -11.64 -19.23 -29.64
N THR A 214 -12.38 -18.84 -30.66
CA THR A 214 -13.48 -19.65 -31.24
C THR A 214 -13.10 -20.11 -32.65
N PRO A 215 -12.21 -21.11 -32.78
CA PRO A 215 -11.72 -21.57 -34.09
C PRO A 215 -12.82 -22.26 -34.91
N LEU A 216 -13.84 -22.83 -34.26
CA LEU A 216 -14.96 -23.54 -34.89
C LEU A 216 -16.30 -23.12 -34.26
N PRO A 217 -17.43 -23.29 -34.98
CA PRO A 217 -18.76 -23.12 -34.40
C PRO A 217 -18.93 -24.05 -33.19
N ASN A 218 -19.43 -23.50 -32.07
CA ASN A 218 -19.65 -24.18 -30.79
C ASN A 218 -18.40 -24.75 -30.10
N THR A 219 -17.20 -24.38 -30.54
CA THR A 219 -15.95 -24.79 -29.87
C THR A 219 -15.19 -23.55 -29.40
N THR A 220 -15.03 -23.41 -28.09
CA THR A 220 -14.29 -22.32 -27.47
C THR A 220 -13.03 -22.89 -26.83
N THR A 221 -11.89 -22.38 -27.25
CA THR A 221 -10.58 -22.74 -26.71
C THR A 221 -10.11 -21.67 -25.74
N LEU A 222 -9.85 -22.07 -24.51
CA LEU A 222 -9.39 -21.24 -23.41
C LEU A 222 -7.87 -21.37 -23.30
N LEU A 223 -7.15 -20.28 -23.47
CA LEU A 223 -5.70 -20.23 -23.29
C LEU A 223 -5.37 -19.62 -21.93
N CYS A 224 -4.56 -20.34 -21.14
CA CYS A 224 -3.95 -19.83 -19.92
C CYS A 224 -2.60 -19.17 -20.29
N PRO A 225 -2.49 -17.83 -20.27
CA PRO A 225 -1.27 -17.14 -20.67
C PRO A 225 -0.06 -17.44 -19.77
N GLN A 226 -0.27 -17.80 -18.50
CA GLN A 226 0.83 -18.06 -17.56
C GLN A 226 1.46 -19.46 -17.71
N THR A 227 0.63 -20.48 -17.88
CA THR A 227 1.08 -21.89 -18.03
C THR A 227 1.25 -22.30 -19.48
N ASN A 228 0.81 -21.45 -20.43
CA ASN A 228 0.75 -21.72 -21.85
C ASN A 228 -0.07 -23.00 -22.18
N THR A 229 -1.06 -23.32 -21.35
CA THR A 229 -1.96 -24.47 -21.51
C THR A 229 -3.25 -24.06 -22.19
N ALA A 230 -3.78 -24.93 -23.07
CA ALA A 230 -5.04 -24.71 -23.77
C ALA A 230 -6.07 -25.77 -23.39
N PHE A 231 -7.31 -25.33 -23.12
CA PHE A 231 -8.45 -26.20 -22.81
C PHE A 231 -9.55 -25.99 -23.85
N ASN A 232 -10.11 -27.07 -24.38
CA ASN A 232 -11.14 -27.00 -25.42
C ASN A 232 -12.50 -27.34 -24.81
N TYR A 233 -13.46 -26.42 -24.94
CA TYR A 233 -14.83 -26.59 -24.50
C TYR A 233 -15.77 -26.59 -25.69
N THR A 234 -16.70 -27.55 -25.71
CA THR A 234 -17.75 -27.65 -26.73
C THR A 234 -19.07 -27.22 -26.13
N GLY A 235 -19.60 -26.07 -26.56
CA GLY A 235 -20.84 -25.50 -26.02
C GLY A 235 -20.96 -23.99 -26.24
N LEU A 236 -22.17 -23.47 -26.01
CA LEU A 236 -22.42 -22.03 -25.88
C LEU A 236 -22.30 -21.68 -24.40
N TYR A 237 -21.34 -20.83 -24.07
CA TYR A 237 -21.09 -20.35 -22.71
C TYR A 237 -21.31 -18.86 -22.64
N SER A 238 -21.92 -18.40 -21.56
CA SER A 238 -21.98 -16.98 -21.21
C SER A 238 -20.58 -16.44 -20.85
N PRO A 239 -20.36 -15.12 -20.94
CA PRO A 239 -19.10 -14.50 -20.53
C PRO A 239 -18.72 -14.83 -19.08
N THR A 240 -19.71 -14.95 -18.19
CA THR A 240 -19.52 -15.31 -16.78
C THR A 240 -19.09 -16.76 -16.60
N GLU A 241 -19.63 -17.70 -17.39
CA GLU A 241 -19.23 -19.11 -17.33
C GLU A 241 -17.81 -19.32 -17.86
N LEU A 242 -17.44 -18.61 -18.92
CA LEU A 242 -16.08 -18.60 -19.45
C LEU A 242 -15.08 -18.06 -18.43
N GLN A 243 -15.45 -17.03 -17.66
CA GLN A 243 -14.62 -16.52 -16.57
C GLN A 243 -14.46 -17.54 -15.44
N MET A 244 -15.53 -18.22 -15.02
CA MET A 244 -15.44 -19.27 -14.00
C MET A 244 -14.55 -20.45 -14.45
N LEU A 245 -14.61 -20.82 -15.73
CA LEU A 245 -13.73 -21.84 -16.33
C LEU A 245 -12.27 -21.38 -16.37
N CYS A 246 -12.03 -20.11 -16.66
CA CYS A 246 -10.70 -19.51 -16.60
C CYS A 246 -10.13 -19.59 -15.19
N ASP A 247 -10.91 -19.13 -14.21
CA ASP A 247 -10.55 -19.13 -12.79
C ASP A 247 -10.25 -20.56 -12.29
N ALA A 248 -11.08 -21.54 -12.65
CA ALA A 248 -10.90 -22.93 -12.24
C ALA A 248 -9.63 -23.57 -12.82
N ASN A 249 -9.37 -23.40 -14.13
CA ASN A 249 -8.35 -24.17 -14.85
C ASN A 249 -6.98 -23.50 -14.88
N CYS A 250 -6.92 -22.16 -14.88
CA CYS A 250 -5.65 -21.44 -14.90
C CYS A 250 -5.16 -21.07 -13.48
N PHE A 251 -6.06 -20.99 -12.49
CA PHE A 251 -5.71 -20.54 -11.14
C PHE A 251 -5.71 -21.70 -10.12
N GLY A 252 -6.58 -22.72 -10.30
CA GLY A 252 -6.64 -23.90 -9.42
C GLY A 252 -5.45 -24.87 -9.54
N ALA A 253 -4.67 -24.81 -10.63
CA ALA A 253 -3.57 -25.73 -10.92
C ALA A 253 -2.18 -25.26 -10.42
N SER A 254 -2.05 -24.01 -9.96
CA SER A 254 -0.76 -23.43 -9.53
C SER A 254 -0.24 -23.97 -8.18
N ILE A 255 -1.06 -24.71 -7.43
CA ILE A 255 -0.71 -25.19 -6.08
C ILE A 255 0.17 -26.47 -6.09
N THR A 256 0.37 -27.16 -7.22
CA THR A 256 1.03 -28.48 -7.24
C THR A 256 2.35 -28.59 -7.99
N THR A 257 3.05 -27.49 -8.28
CA THR A 257 4.41 -27.58 -8.85
C THR A 257 5.47 -26.84 -8.03
N SER A 258 5.54 -27.11 -6.73
CA SER A 258 6.80 -26.92 -6.00
C SER A 258 7.77 -28.05 -6.39
N SER A 259 8.79 -27.68 -7.14
CA SER A 259 9.96 -28.46 -7.52
C SER A 259 10.46 -29.40 -6.41
N ASN A 260 10.42 -30.70 -6.67
CA ASN A 260 11.31 -31.67 -6.01
C ASN A 260 12.39 -32.05 -7.04
N PRO A 261 13.67 -31.70 -6.83
CA PRO A 261 14.71 -31.96 -7.81
C PRO A 261 15.24 -33.36 -7.57
N ASP A 262 14.53 -34.40 -7.98
CA ASP A 262 15.06 -35.77 -8.16
C ASP A 262 13.97 -36.68 -8.72
N THR A 263 13.81 -36.73 -10.04
CA THR A 263 13.44 -37.94 -10.82
C THR A 263 13.37 -37.61 -12.32
N PRO A 264 13.77 -38.54 -13.21
CA PRO A 264 14.00 -38.24 -14.62
C PRO A 264 12.70 -38.26 -15.45
N SER A 265 12.63 -37.28 -16.35
CA SER A 265 11.85 -37.23 -17.58
C SER A 265 10.93 -38.43 -17.89
N SER A 266 9.62 -38.24 -17.75
CA SER A 266 8.63 -39.04 -18.47
C SER A 266 7.47 -38.16 -18.97
N GLN A 267 7.51 -37.90 -20.28
CA GLN A 267 6.37 -37.72 -21.18
C GLN A 267 5.07 -37.13 -20.57
N ALA A 268 4.90 -35.81 -20.70
CA ALA A 268 3.57 -35.20 -20.67
C ALA A 268 2.92 -35.42 -22.05
N GLY A 269 2.21 -36.55 -22.17
CA GLY A 269 1.39 -36.87 -23.31
C GLY A 269 0.23 -35.87 -23.50
N GLN A 270 -0.12 -35.66 -24.76
CA GLN A 270 -1.37 -35.06 -25.19
C GLN A 270 -2.54 -35.73 -24.44
N ARG A 271 -3.16 -35.03 -23.50
CA ARG A 271 -4.42 -35.45 -22.91
C ARG A 271 -5.43 -34.33 -23.12
N ALA A 272 -6.16 -34.43 -24.23
CA ALA A 272 -7.39 -33.70 -24.42
C ALA A 272 -8.42 -34.26 -23.41
N THR A 273 -8.54 -33.61 -22.25
CA THR A 273 -9.58 -33.95 -21.28
C THR A 273 -10.87 -33.26 -21.72
N THR A 274 -11.70 -33.96 -22.51
CA THR A 274 -13.11 -33.61 -22.71
C THR A 274 -13.84 -33.85 -21.40
N MET A 275 -14.14 -32.78 -20.66
CA MET A 275 -14.96 -32.85 -19.46
C MET A 275 -16.40 -32.47 -19.83
N SER A 276 -17.25 -33.46 -20.02
CA SER A 276 -18.70 -33.28 -20.17
C SER A 276 -19.33 -33.16 -18.78
N VAL A 277 -19.87 -31.98 -18.45
CA VAL A 277 -20.71 -31.81 -17.26
C VAL A 277 -22.12 -32.31 -17.62
N PRO A 278 -22.74 -33.22 -16.83
CA PRO A 278 -24.12 -33.64 -17.07
C PRO A 278 -25.09 -32.51 -16.72
N GLY A 279 -26.09 -32.32 -17.58
CA GLY A 279 -27.13 -31.29 -17.45
C GLY A 279 -28.22 -31.58 -16.44
#